data_AF-A0A4Q4YCC3-F1
#
_entry.id   AF-A0A4Q4YCC3-F1
#
_cell.length_a   1.000
_cell.length_b   1.000
_cell.length_c   1.000
_cell.angle_alpha   90.00
_cell.angle_beta   90.00
_cell.angle_gamma   90.00
#
_symmetry.space_group_name_H-M   'P 1'
#
loop_
_entity.id
_entity.type
_entity.pdbx_description
1 polymer ?
#
loop_
_entity_poly.entity_id
_entity_poly.type
_entity_poly.pdbx_seq_one_letter_code
_entity_poly.pdbx_strand_id
1 'polypeptide(L)'
;MATNPEALTIRGVWSNSPDITVQAARQETASSLVLPPVTTGTSEDYMKGLALAVSRAYATDPLHLLFLSEKLPSDGSSEPLSPESIRQMTYDSAMARLAAKIHHGAFVAEAAGFSAVACWEPESIYEKPRADMNAEAIKATRPIYAEFLEKLQPVRKKHLWPVADRMSRGRFWHLCLMARDPTVPHVEGAVRALIVPFMKKFTSADQDEGPLPVWLEAGSERARAVYAHFGFREVGVWEVRGIKTWGMIYTGKPERQERQFPG
;
A
#
# COMPACT_ATOMS: atom_id res chain seq x y z
N MET A 1 -32.84 -41.16 -50.34
CA MET A 1 -31.92 -42.00 -51.13
C MET A 1 -30.88 -41.08 -51.75
N ALA A 2 -29.59 -41.42 -51.59
CA ALA A 2 -28.42 -41.11 -52.47
C ALA A 2 -28.21 -39.65 -52.96
N THR A 3 -27.05 -38.98 -52.87
CA THR A 3 -25.63 -39.37 -52.75
C THR A 3 -24.78 -38.12 -52.43
N ASN A 4 -23.72 -38.31 -51.64
CA ASN A 4 -22.54 -37.42 -51.41
C ASN A 4 -21.62 -37.44 -52.68
N PRO A 5 -20.39 -36.84 -52.78
CA PRO A 5 -19.58 -36.01 -51.87
C PRO A 5 -18.71 -34.89 -52.55
N GLU A 6 -17.97 -34.10 -51.76
CA GLU A 6 -16.59 -33.60 -52.01
C GLU A 6 -16.18 -32.76 -50.78
N ALA A 7 -15.38 -33.22 -49.80
CA ALA A 7 -13.99 -33.67 -49.79
C ALA A 7 -12.96 -32.57 -50.13
N LEU A 8 -12.62 -31.73 -49.15
CA LEU A 8 -11.47 -30.81 -49.18
C LEU A 8 -10.31 -31.37 -48.34
N THR A 9 -9.22 -31.69 -49.03
CA THR A 9 -7.95 -32.17 -48.46
C THR A 9 -6.92 -31.03 -48.38
N ILE A 10 -6.56 -30.69 -47.14
CA ILE A 10 -5.25 -30.31 -46.56
C ILE A 10 -4.08 -29.90 -47.50
N ARG A 11 -3.48 -28.72 -47.26
CA ARG A 11 -2.05 -28.52 -46.83
C ARG A 11 -1.57 -27.08 -47.04
N GLY A 12 -0.78 -26.58 -46.08
CA GLY A 12 0.19 -25.51 -46.37
C GLY A 12 0.48 -24.56 -45.21
N VAL A 13 1.18 -25.02 -44.18
CA VAL A 13 1.96 -24.14 -43.29
C VAL A 13 3.15 -23.62 -44.09
N TRP A 14 3.24 -22.30 -44.31
CA TRP A 14 4.52 -21.60 -44.51
C TRP A 14 4.53 -20.32 -43.67
N SER A 15 5.53 -20.30 -42.79
CA SER A 15 6.03 -19.22 -41.94
C SER A 15 6.50 -18.00 -42.75
N ASN A 16 6.33 -16.79 -42.19
CA ASN A 16 7.11 -15.55 -42.40
C ASN A 16 6.54 -14.50 -41.42
N SER A 17 7.03 -14.32 -40.20
CA SER A 17 8.24 -13.62 -39.73
C SER A 17 7.83 -12.45 -38.80
N PRO A 18 8.66 -12.04 -37.83
CA PRO A 18 8.24 -11.37 -36.61
C PRO A 18 8.75 -9.93 -36.55
N ASP A 19 8.17 -9.00 -37.33
CA ASP A 19 8.68 -7.62 -37.38
C ASP A 19 7.67 -6.51 -37.01
N ILE A 20 6.43 -6.87 -36.63
CA ILE A 20 5.40 -5.85 -36.36
C ILE A 20 5.21 -5.56 -34.85
N THR A 21 5.75 -6.39 -33.96
CA THR A 21 5.47 -6.27 -32.51
C THR A 21 6.57 -5.58 -31.69
N VAL A 22 7.68 -5.14 -32.29
CA VAL A 22 8.81 -4.55 -31.54
C VAL A 22 8.86 -3.01 -31.60
N GLN A 23 8.10 -2.36 -32.49
CA GLN A 23 8.07 -0.89 -32.57
C GLN A 23 6.99 -0.23 -31.69
N ALA A 24 5.95 -0.95 -31.29
CA ALA A 24 4.94 -0.42 -30.36
C ALA A 24 5.46 -0.24 -28.91
N ALA A 25 6.59 -0.86 -28.56
CA ALA A 25 7.22 -0.77 -27.25
C ALA A 25 8.32 0.30 -27.15
N ARG A 26 8.57 1.08 -28.21
CA ARG A 26 9.62 2.12 -28.26
C ARG A 26 9.12 3.55 -28.41
N GLN A 27 7.81 3.75 -28.26
CA GLN A 27 7.19 5.07 -28.08
C GLN A 27 6.50 5.15 -26.70
N GLU A 28 7.24 4.82 -25.63
CA GLU A 28 7.10 5.64 -24.43
C GLU A 28 7.62 7.02 -24.81
N THR A 29 6.73 7.87 -25.30
CA THR A 29 7.02 9.27 -25.56
C THR A 29 7.58 9.87 -24.27
N ALA A 30 8.66 10.62 -24.40
CA ALA A 30 9.40 11.26 -23.30
C ALA A 30 8.56 12.17 -22.36
N SER A 31 7.25 12.28 -22.61
CA SER A 31 6.26 12.90 -21.73
C SER A 31 5.96 12.08 -20.46
N SER A 32 6.31 10.78 -20.38
CA SER A 32 6.02 9.93 -19.20
C SER A 32 6.98 10.10 -18.02
N LEU A 33 7.98 10.97 -18.14
CA LEU A 33 9.01 11.17 -17.10
C LEU A 33 8.71 12.30 -16.11
N VAL A 34 7.81 13.24 -16.46
CA VAL A 34 7.47 14.35 -15.57
C VAL A 34 6.39 13.89 -14.61
N LEU A 35 6.79 13.63 -13.37
CA LEU A 35 5.84 13.32 -12.30
C LEU A 35 4.95 14.54 -12.04
N PRO A 36 3.65 14.35 -11.76
CA PRO A 36 2.80 15.46 -11.36
C PRO A 36 3.33 16.11 -10.07
N PRO A 37 3.00 17.40 -9.84
CA PRO A 37 3.40 18.09 -8.62
C PRO A 37 2.84 17.37 -7.40
N VAL A 38 3.65 17.37 -6.35
CA VAL A 38 3.31 16.82 -5.03
C VAL A 38 3.36 17.96 -4.04
N THR A 39 2.32 18.05 -3.21
CA THR A 39 2.33 18.91 -2.04
C THR A 39 2.23 18.07 -0.77
N THR A 40 2.74 18.61 0.34
CA THR A 40 2.71 17.94 1.64
C THR A 40 2.18 18.86 2.71
N GLY A 41 1.40 18.33 3.65
CA GLY A 41 0.89 19.13 4.75
C GLY A 41 0.33 18.30 5.90
N THR A 42 0.04 19.01 6.98
CA THR A 42 -0.53 18.50 8.23
C THR A 42 -1.84 19.21 8.59
N SER A 43 -2.34 20.10 7.73
CA SER A 43 -3.58 20.84 7.99
C SER A 43 -4.81 19.94 7.88
N GLU A 44 -5.93 20.43 8.41
CA GLU A 44 -7.22 19.74 8.33
C GLU A 44 -7.65 19.45 6.88
N ASP A 45 -7.33 20.33 5.93
CA ASP A 45 -7.66 20.13 4.52
C ASP A 45 -6.94 18.91 3.92
N TYR A 46 -5.66 18.71 4.25
CA TYR A 46 -4.93 17.50 3.84
C TYR A 46 -5.50 16.25 4.50
N MET A 47 -5.86 16.32 5.79
CA MET A 47 -6.50 15.21 6.49
C MET A 47 -7.84 14.83 5.84
N LYS A 48 -8.69 15.82 5.57
CA LYS A 48 -9.99 15.65 4.89
C LYS A 48 -9.81 15.05 3.50
N GLY A 49 -8.89 15.58 2.71
CA GLY A 49 -8.61 15.06 1.37
C GLY A 49 -8.17 13.60 1.37
N LEU A 50 -7.28 13.22 2.30
CA LEU A 50 -6.90 11.81 2.44
C LEU A 50 -8.08 10.94 2.92
N ALA A 51 -8.80 11.39 3.93
CA ALA A 51 -9.93 10.64 4.49
C ALA A 51 -11.05 10.41 3.46
N LEU A 52 -11.35 11.40 2.61
CA LEU A 52 -12.30 11.28 1.50
C LEU A 52 -11.83 10.28 0.45
N ALA A 53 -10.57 10.37 0.03
CA ALA A 53 -10.02 9.45 -0.95
C ALA A 53 -10.03 8.00 -0.42
N VAL A 54 -9.65 7.79 0.84
CA VAL A 54 -9.69 6.48 1.50
C VAL A 54 -11.14 5.98 1.62
N SER A 55 -12.09 6.80 2.06
CA SER A 55 -13.48 6.37 2.21
C SER A 55 -14.13 5.92 0.92
N ARG A 56 -13.79 6.60 -0.19
CA ARG A 56 -14.27 6.25 -1.52
C ARG A 56 -13.56 5.03 -2.09
N ALA A 57 -12.24 4.94 -1.91
CA ALA A 57 -11.44 3.86 -2.48
C ALA A 57 -11.60 2.53 -1.72
N TYR A 58 -11.79 2.57 -0.39
CA TYR A 58 -11.77 1.38 0.46
C TYR A 58 -13.17 0.86 0.81
N ALA A 59 -14.22 1.42 0.21
CA ALA A 59 -15.60 0.99 0.46
C ALA A 59 -15.84 -0.50 0.17
N THR A 60 -14.97 -1.14 -0.62
CA THR A 60 -15.01 -2.58 -0.95
C THR A 60 -13.74 -3.33 -0.54
N ASP A 61 -12.81 -2.71 0.19
CA ASP A 61 -11.57 -3.36 0.62
C ASP A 61 -11.86 -4.37 1.76
N PRO A 62 -11.55 -5.67 1.61
CA PRO A 62 -11.92 -6.68 2.60
C PRO A 62 -11.31 -6.48 3.98
N LEU A 63 -10.05 -6.01 4.05
CA LEU A 63 -9.37 -5.78 5.32
C LEU A 63 -10.00 -4.60 6.05
N HIS A 64 -10.30 -3.54 5.31
CA HIS A 64 -10.95 -2.36 5.85
C HIS A 64 -12.38 -2.64 6.32
N LEU A 65 -13.17 -3.36 5.50
CA LEU A 65 -14.52 -3.80 5.89
C LEU A 65 -14.50 -4.70 7.13
N LEU A 66 -13.49 -5.56 7.26
CA LEU A 66 -13.30 -6.37 8.46
C LEU A 66 -13.10 -5.50 9.71
N PHE A 67 -12.25 -4.46 9.64
CA PHE A 67 -12.07 -3.54 10.77
C PHE A 67 -13.30 -2.66 11.04
N LEU A 68 -14.08 -2.31 10.02
CA LEU A 68 -15.33 -1.58 10.23
C LEU A 68 -16.39 -2.45 10.94
N SER A 69 -16.40 -3.76 10.69
CA SER A 69 -17.39 -4.66 11.30
C SER A 69 -17.38 -4.66 12.83
N GLU A 70 -16.25 -4.33 13.47
CA GLU A 70 -16.13 -4.25 14.92
C GLU A 70 -16.80 -2.99 15.52
N LYS A 71 -17.12 -2.00 14.69
CA LYS A 71 -17.78 -0.74 15.08
C LYS A 71 -19.29 -0.81 14.97
N LEU A 72 -19.82 -1.89 14.40
CA LEU A 72 -21.25 -2.05 14.22
C LEU A 72 -21.93 -2.44 15.53
N PRO A 73 -23.14 -1.91 15.80
CA PRO A 73 -23.94 -2.35 16.92
C PRO A 73 -24.09 -3.87 16.90
N SER A 74 -23.85 -4.52 18.04
CA SER A 74 -24.06 -5.96 18.22
C SER A 74 -25.54 -6.32 18.41
N ASP A 75 -26.45 -5.38 18.13
CA ASP A 75 -27.88 -5.47 18.46
C ASP A 75 -28.67 -6.43 17.57
N GLY A 76 -27.99 -7.14 16.67
CA GLY A 76 -28.62 -8.13 15.79
C GLY A 76 -29.51 -7.50 14.73
N SER A 77 -29.46 -6.18 14.53
CA SER A 77 -30.08 -5.54 13.37
C SER A 77 -29.34 -5.97 12.11
N SER A 78 -29.95 -6.90 11.38
CA SER A 78 -29.40 -7.52 10.17
C SER A 78 -29.44 -6.59 8.95
N GLU A 79 -29.74 -5.30 9.11
CA GLU A 79 -29.83 -4.41 7.97
C GLU A 79 -28.43 -4.21 7.38
N PRO A 80 -28.22 -4.55 6.09
CA PRO A 80 -26.95 -4.34 5.46
C PRO A 80 -26.65 -2.84 5.47
N LEU A 81 -25.47 -2.47 5.98
CA LEU A 81 -25.01 -1.10 5.95
C LEU A 81 -25.12 -0.52 4.54
N SER A 82 -25.70 0.66 4.43
CA SER A 82 -25.68 1.39 3.17
C SER A 82 -24.23 1.71 2.76
N PRO A 83 -23.92 1.75 1.46
CA PRO A 83 -22.61 2.19 0.98
C PRO A 83 -22.20 3.58 1.50
N GLU A 84 -23.17 4.47 1.74
CA GLU A 84 -22.90 5.79 2.31
C GLU A 84 -22.48 5.71 3.78
N SER A 85 -23.14 4.86 4.57
CA SER A 85 -22.77 4.62 5.97
C SER A 85 -21.35 4.04 6.08
N ILE A 86 -20.98 3.09 5.20
CA ILE A 86 -19.62 2.53 5.14
C ILE A 86 -18.60 3.63 4.81
N ARG A 87 -18.89 4.49 3.83
CA ARG A 87 -18.02 5.62 3.48
C ARG A 87 -17.87 6.58 4.66
N GLN A 88 -18.96 6.98 5.31
CA GLN A 88 -18.90 7.90 6.44
C GLN A 88 -18.08 7.32 7.60
N MET A 89 -18.35 6.07 7.99
CA MET A 89 -17.57 5.41 9.05
C MET A 89 -16.09 5.26 8.69
N THR A 90 -15.79 5.03 7.41
CA THR A 90 -14.39 5.00 6.92
C THR A 90 -13.73 6.36 7.04
N TYR A 91 -14.43 7.41 6.62
CA TYR A 91 -13.95 8.78 6.69
C TYR A 91 -13.64 9.17 8.14
N ASP A 92 -14.58 8.94 9.06
CA ASP A 92 -14.39 9.25 10.48
C ASP A 92 -13.21 8.46 11.09
N SER A 93 -13.08 7.19 10.71
CA SER A 93 -11.95 6.34 11.11
C SER A 93 -10.61 6.85 10.59
N ALA A 94 -10.57 7.29 9.33
CA ALA A 94 -9.36 7.84 8.72
C ALA A 94 -8.98 9.17 9.37
N MET A 95 -9.94 10.06 9.60
CA MET A 95 -9.72 11.34 10.30
C MET A 95 -9.14 11.13 11.70
N ALA A 96 -9.73 10.23 12.50
CA ALA A 96 -9.23 9.92 13.84
C ALA A 96 -7.79 9.35 13.81
N ARG A 97 -7.49 8.46 12.86
CA ARG A 97 -6.14 7.90 12.67
C ARG A 97 -5.13 8.96 12.26
N LEU A 98 -5.48 9.84 11.31
CA LEU A 98 -4.61 10.90 10.83
C LEU A 98 -4.30 11.92 11.93
N ALA A 99 -5.32 12.34 12.68
CA ALA A 99 -5.14 13.24 13.82
C ALA A 99 -4.13 12.67 14.83
N ALA A 100 -4.28 11.39 15.21
CA ALA A 100 -3.35 10.73 16.12
C ALA A 100 -1.92 10.62 15.57
N LYS A 101 -1.75 10.47 14.24
CA LYS A 101 -0.43 10.31 13.59
C LYS A 101 0.28 11.64 13.37
N ILE A 102 -0.44 12.69 12.99
CA ILE A 102 0.15 14.02 12.74
C ILE A 102 0.79 14.60 14.00
N HIS A 103 0.20 14.36 15.18
CA HIS A 103 0.83 14.72 16.46
C HIS A 103 2.19 14.06 16.71
N HIS A 104 2.51 12.98 15.99
CA HIS A 104 3.77 12.23 16.09
C HIS A 104 4.67 12.44 14.85
N GLY A 105 4.49 13.54 14.12
CA GLY A 105 5.36 13.91 13.00
C GLY A 105 4.97 13.27 11.66
N ALA A 106 3.83 12.58 11.58
CA ALA A 106 3.30 12.15 10.30
C ALA A 106 2.84 13.33 9.45
N PHE A 107 2.84 13.14 8.13
CA PHE A 107 2.32 14.12 7.18
C PHE A 107 1.54 13.44 6.06
N VAL A 108 0.69 14.22 5.40
CA VAL A 108 -0.03 13.79 4.19
C VAL A 108 0.69 14.36 2.98
N ALA A 109 0.86 13.53 1.96
CA ALA A 109 1.29 13.94 0.63
C ALA A 109 0.14 13.72 -0.35
N GLU A 110 -0.15 14.72 -1.19
CA GLU A 110 -1.12 14.60 -2.29
C GLU A 110 -0.41 14.84 -3.62
N ALA A 111 -0.91 14.19 -4.66
CA ALA A 111 -0.45 14.39 -6.02
C ALA A 111 -1.62 14.69 -6.96
N ALA A 112 -1.40 15.68 -7.81
CA ALA A 112 -2.32 16.07 -8.88
C ALA A 112 -3.74 16.41 -8.39
N GLY A 113 -3.85 17.19 -7.32
CA GLY A 113 -5.14 17.64 -6.79
C GLY A 113 -5.91 16.48 -6.15
N PHE A 114 -5.24 15.72 -5.29
CA PHE A 114 -5.79 14.56 -4.58
C PHE A 114 -6.21 13.39 -5.48
N SER A 115 -5.73 13.34 -6.74
CA SER A 115 -5.88 12.13 -7.58
C SER A 115 -5.25 10.92 -6.90
N ALA A 116 -4.11 11.12 -6.25
CA ALA A 116 -3.55 10.17 -5.28
C ALA A 116 -3.18 10.89 -3.98
N VAL A 117 -3.21 10.15 -2.88
CA VAL A 117 -2.84 10.61 -1.55
C VAL A 117 -2.12 9.54 -0.75
N ALA A 118 -1.23 9.94 0.14
CA ALA A 118 -0.49 9.05 1.04
C ALA A 118 -0.27 9.71 2.40
N CYS A 119 -0.21 8.92 3.47
CA CYS A 119 0.25 9.36 4.78
C CYS A 119 1.55 8.64 5.14
N TRP A 120 2.58 9.43 5.41
CA TRP A 120 3.90 8.98 5.82
C TRP A 120 4.10 9.29 7.30
N GLU A 121 4.50 8.29 8.09
CA GLU A 121 4.72 8.41 9.53
C GLU A 121 6.16 7.99 9.87
N PRO A 122 6.91 8.80 10.63
CA PRO A 122 8.15 8.33 11.22
C PRO A 122 7.84 7.42 12.41
N GLU A 123 8.51 6.27 12.49
CA GLU A 123 8.39 5.33 13.61
C GLU A 123 9.77 4.92 14.13
N SER A 124 9.81 4.44 15.38
CA SER A 124 10.99 3.85 16.02
C SER A 124 10.63 2.56 16.73
N ILE A 125 11.48 1.53 16.60
CA ILE A 125 11.31 0.25 17.31
C ILE A 125 11.57 0.38 18.83
N TYR A 126 12.18 1.47 19.27
CA TYR A 126 12.50 1.74 20.67
C TYR A 126 11.44 2.58 21.37
N GLU A 127 10.53 3.19 20.62
CA GLU A 127 9.43 3.95 21.18
C GLU A 127 8.32 3.01 21.65
N LYS A 128 7.62 3.43 22.72
CA LYS A 128 6.42 2.71 23.15
C LYS A 128 5.37 2.80 22.05
N PRO A 129 4.66 1.71 21.73
CA PRO A 129 3.56 1.77 20.79
C PRO A 129 2.56 2.85 21.20
N ARG A 130 2.13 3.66 20.23
CA ARG A 130 1.03 4.61 20.43
C ARG A 130 -0.21 3.85 20.91
N ALA A 131 -1.10 4.53 21.65
CA ALA A 131 -2.28 3.88 22.22
C ALA A 131 -3.15 3.20 21.15
N ASP A 132 -3.23 3.77 19.94
CA ASP A 132 -3.95 3.21 18.79
C ASP A 132 -3.23 2.03 18.12
N MET A 133 -1.97 1.76 18.50
CA MET A 133 -1.11 0.67 18.00
C MET A 133 -0.71 -0.33 19.10
N ASN A 134 -1.28 -0.19 20.30
CA ASN A 134 -1.07 -1.10 21.42
C ASN A 134 -2.24 -2.09 21.49
N ALA A 135 -1.99 -3.37 21.19
CA ALA A 135 -3.01 -4.39 21.10
C ALA A 135 -3.81 -4.55 22.39
N GLU A 136 -3.13 -4.54 23.55
CA GLU A 136 -3.75 -4.66 24.86
C GLU A 136 -4.67 -3.47 25.18
N ALA A 137 -4.23 -2.25 24.87
CA ALA A 137 -4.99 -1.03 25.16
C ALA A 137 -6.29 -0.94 24.34
N ILE A 138 -6.28 -1.44 23.10
CA ILE A 138 -7.45 -1.37 22.22
C ILE A 138 -8.32 -2.63 22.26
N LYS A 139 -7.88 -3.73 22.89
CA LYS A 139 -8.55 -5.04 22.83
C LYS A 139 -10.02 -4.99 23.21
N ALA A 140 -10.36 -4.18 24.20
CA ALA A 140 -11.73 -4.02 24.69
C ALA A 140 -12.65 -3.29 23.69
N THR A 141 -12.12 -2.36 22.90
CA THR A 141 -12.91 -1.50 21.99
C THR A 141 -12.77 -1.90 20.52
N ARG A 142 -11.69 -2.58 20.15
CA ARG A 142 -11.32 -2.95 18.78
C ARG A 142 -10.67 -4.35 18.74
N PRO A 143 -11.42 -5.41 19.10
CA PRO A 143 -10.85 -6.75 19.27
C PRO A 143 -10.29 -7.34 17.97
N ILE A 144 -10.86 -7.02 16.81
CA ILE A 144 -10.36 -7.53 15.52
C ILE A 144 -9.06 -6.81 15.15
N TYR A 145 -9.01 -5.49 15.36
CA TYR A 145 -7.77 -4.74 15.16
C TYR A 145 -6.67 -5.16 16.15
N ALA A 146 -7.02 -5.49 17.40
CA ALA A 146 -6.08 -6.06 18.36
C ALA A 146 -5.48 -7.39 17.88
N GLU A 147 -6.32 -8.31 17.39
CA GLU A 147 -5.86 -9.58 16.78
C GLU A 147 -4.88 -9.31 15.61
N PHE A 148 -5.20 -8.32 14.77
CA PHE A 148 -4.31 -7.91 13.68
C PHE A 148 -2.95 -7.42 14.19
N LEU A 149 -2.92 -6.57 15.22
CA LEU A 149 -1.67 -6.08 15.81
C LEU A 149 -0.86 -7.20 16.48
N GLU A 150 -1.52 -8.13 17.18
CA GLU A 150 -0.90 -9.31 17.80
C GLU A 150 -0.16 -10.16 16.74
N LYS A 151 -0.71 -10.28 15.52
CA LYS A 151 -0.07 -11.00 14.40
C LYS A 151 0.98 -10.18 13.64
N LEU A 152 0.80 -8.87 13.52
CA LEU A 152 1.76 -7.96 12.89
C LEU A 152 3.07 -7.88 13.69
N GLN A 153 3.00 -7.85 15.01
CA GLN A 153 4.17 -7.64 15.88
C GLN A 153 5.29 -8.68 15.66
N PRO A 154 5.03 -10.00 15.66
CA PRO A 154 6.05 -11.01 15.33
C PRO A 154 6.71 -10.79 13.96
N VAL A 155 5.94 -10.36 12.95
CA VAL A 155 6.47 -10.09 11.61
C VAL A 155 7.39 -8.88 11.62
N ARG A 156 6.99 -7.77 12.26
CA ARG A 156 7.85 -6.59 12.43
C ARG A 156 9.13 -6.95 13.19
N LYS A 157 9.03 -7.67 14.31
CA LYS A 157 10.17 -8.12 15.12
C LYS A 157 11.16 -8.97 14.32
N LYS A 158 10.66 -9.88 13.50
CA LYS A 158 11.50 -10.80 12.72
C LYS A 158 12.16 -10.12 11.53
N HIS A 159 11.46 -9.21 10.85
CA HIS A 159 11.87 -8.73 9.52
C HIS A 159 12.22 -7.24 9.45
N LEU A 160 11.48 -6.38 10.16
CA LEU A 160 11.72 -4.93 10.14
C LEU A 160 12.77 -4.52 11.17
N TRP A 161 12.64 -4.99 12.42
CA TRP A 161 13.48 -4.52 13.53
C TRP A 161 14.98 -4.72 13.29
N PRO A 162 15.47 -5.89 12.81
CA PRO A 162 16.89 -6.07 12.55
C PRO A 162 17.42 -5.16 11.44
N VAL A 163 16.58 -4.78 10.49
CA VAL A 163 16.94 -3.88 9.39
C VAL A 163 16.98 -2.43 9.88
N ALA A 164 15.94 -1.99 10.61
CA ALA A 164 15.88 -0.66 11.18
C ALA A 164 16.98 -0.41 12.22
N ASP A 165 17.28 -1.38 13.09
CA ASP A 165 18.39 -1.23 14.04
C ASP A 165 19.73 -1.03 13.33
N ARG A 166 20.03 -1.92 12.37
CA ARG A 166 21.27 -1.88 11.59
C ARG A 166 21.42 -0.63 10.72
N MET A 167 20.36 -0.21 10.04
CA MET A 167 20.43 0.88 9.05
C MET A 167 20.30 2.27 9.68
N SER A 168 19.52 2.38 10.75
CA SER A 168 18.94 3.66 11.17
C SER A 168 18.75 3.78 12.67
N ARG A 169 19.43 2.93 13.47
CA ARG A 169 19.34 2.90 14.93
C ARG A 169 17.89 2.76 15.42
N GLY A 170 17.12 1.93 14.71
CA GLY A 170 15.75 1.57 15.06
C GLY A 170 14.67 2.42 14.39
N ARG A 171 15.01 3.45 13.61
CA ARG A 171 14.04 4.35 12.97
C ARG A 171 13.63 3.88 11.59
N PHE A 172 12.42 4.16 11.16
CA PHE A 172 11.95 3.83 9.82
C PHE A 172 10.78 4.73 9.41
N TRP A 173 10.50 4.79 8.10
CA TRP A 173 9.29 5.43 7.58
C TRP A 173 8.20 4.40 7.34
N HIS A 174 6.98 4.69 7.78
CA HIS A 174 5.79 3.87 7.55
C HIS A 174 4.87 4.55 6.53
N LEU A 175 4.57 3.86 5.42
CA LEU A 175 3.47 4.25 4.53
C LEU A 175 2.16 3.67 5.10
N CYS A 176 1.46 4.45 5.93
CA CYS A 176 0.39 3.93 6.77
C CYS A 176 -1.00 3.96 6.11
N LEU A 177 -1.23 4.88 5.16
CA LEU A 177 -2.45 5.00 4.35
C LEU A 177 -2.07 5.47 2.95
N MET A 178 -2.71 4.92 1.93
CA MET A 178 -2.58 5.39 0.55
C MET A 178 -3.85 5.10 -0.25
N ALA A 179 -4.33 6.08 -1.00
CA ALA A 179 -5.49 5.91 -1.84
C ALA A 179 -5.33 6.65 -3.17
N ARG A 180 -6.02 6.13 -4.19
CA ARG A 180 -6.34 6.84 -5.42
C ARG A 180 -7.82 7.15 -5.33
N ASP A 181 -8.20 8.43 -5.33
CA ASP A 181 -9.62 8.80 -5.24
C ASP A 181 -10.33 8.39 -6.53
N PRO A 182 -11.37 7.52 -6.49
CA PRO A 182 -12.10 7.11 -7.68
C PRO A 182 -12.96 8.22 -8.30
N THR A 183 -13.21 9.31 -7.56
CA THR A 183 -14.06 10.45 -7.98
C THR A 183 -13.27 11.62 -8.55
N VAL A 184 -11.94 11.60 -8.40
CA VAL A 184 -11.02 12.56 -9.02
C VAL A 184 -10.49 11.96 -10.33
N PRO A 185 -10.35 12.73 -11.42
CA PRO A 185 -9.76 12.24 -12.66
C PRO A 185 -8.42 11.54 -12.43
N HIS A 186 -8.23 10.42 -13.11
CA HIS A 186 -6.96 9.71 -13.07
C HIS A 186 -5.87 10.57 -13.71
N VAL A 187 -4.79 10.78 -12.96
CA VAL A 187 -3.57 11.42 -13.48
C VAL A 187 -2.44 10.40 -13.51
N GLU A 188 -1.89 10.21 -14.70
CA GLU A 188 -0.77 9.30 -14.91
C GLU A 188 0.41 9.71 -14.01
N GLY A 189 1.07 8.73 -13.40
CA GLY A 189 2.20 8.97 -12.51
C GLY A 189 1.85 9.51 -11.11
N ALA A 190 0.59 9.83 -10.78
CA ALA A 190 0.23 10.37 -9.45
C ALA A 190 0.62 9.43 -8.29
N VAL A 191 0.34 8.13 -8.42
CA VAL A 191 0.77 7.11 -7.46
C VAL A 191 2.31 7.04 -7.38
N ARG A 192 3.00 7.08 -8.52
CA ARG A 192 4.47 7.06 -8.59
C ARG A 192 5.07 8.29 -7.91
N ALA A 193 4.46 9.46 -8.04
CA ALA A 193 4.88 10.72 -7.45
C ALA A 193 4.85 10.69 -5.91
N LEU A 194 3.94 9.91 -5.32
CA LEU A 194 3.84 9.74 -3.87
C LEU A 194 4.75 8.65 -3.30
N ILE A 195 5.26 7.74 -4.13
CA ILE A 195 6.04 6.60 -3.68
C ILE A 195 7.53 6.83 -3.96
N VAL A 196 7.90 7.01 -5.24
CA VAL A 196 9.31 6.96 -5.67
C VAL A 196 10.14 8.12 -5.12
N PRO A 197 9.70 9.40 -5.20
CA PRO A 197 10.48 10.51 -4.65
C PRO A 197 10.70 10.38 -3.13
N PHE A 198 9.67 9.98 -2.38
CA PHE A 198 9.76 9.82 -0.92
C PHE A 198 10.69 8.66 -0.54
N MET A 199 10.57 7.51 -1.19
CA MET A 199 11.48 6.38 -0.94
C MET A 199 12.93 6.75 -1.25
N LYS A 200 13.19 7.42 -2.38
CA LYS A 200 14.54 7.92 -2.72
C LYS A 200 15.04 8.90 -1.67
N LYS A 201 14.20 9.83 -1.23
CA LYS A 201 14.53 10.78 -0.17
C LYS A 201 14.88 10.06 1.13
N PHE A 202 14.01 9.18 1.62
CA PHE A 202 14.16 8.51 2.92
C PHE A 202 15.33 7.53 2.97
N THR A 203 15.63 6.87 1.85
CA THR A 203 16.73 5.91 1.76
C THR A 203 18.03 6.50 1.20
N SER A 204 18.09 7.83 1.00
CA SER A 204 19.31 8.49 0.54
C SER A 204 20.39 8.45 1.61
N ALA A 205 21.65 8.30 1.18
CA ALA A 205 22.81 8.45 2.05
C ALA A 205 23.02 9.91 2.49
N ASP A 206 22.45 10.86 1.75
CA ASP A 206 22.56 12.30 2.04
C ASP A 206 21.55 12.79 3.09
N GLN A 207 20.77 11.88 3.68
CA GLN A 207 19.98 12.21 4.88
C GLN A 207 20.92 12.52 6.03
N ASP A 208 20.69 13.61 6.77
CA ASP A 208 21.50 14.03 7.92
C ASP A 208 21.70 12.88 8.94
N GLU A 209 20.68 12.03 9.05
CA GLU A 209 20.64 10.93 10.02
C GLU A 209 20.90 9.55 9.41
N GLY A 210 21.30 9.50 8.14
CA GLY A 210 21.51 8.29 7.35
C GLY A 210 20.24 7.70 6.72
N PRO A 211 20.38 6.67 5.87
CA PRO A 211 19.26 6.07 5.15
C PRO A 211 18.30 5.34 6.09
N LEU A 212 17.02 5.66 5.99
CA LEU A 212 15.94 5.05 6.76
C LEU A 212 15.21 4.00 5.91
N PRO A 213 15.02 2.76 6.39
CA PRO A 213 14.18 1.80 5.68
C PRO A 213 12.72 2.28 5.67
N VAL A 214 11.98 1.82 4.66
CA VAL A 214 10.55 2.11 4.50
C VAL A 214 9.76 0.82 4.67
N TRP A 215 8.70 0.88 5.46
CA TRP A 215 7.81 -0.24 5.77
C TRP A 215 6.37 0.07 5.35
N LEU A 216 5.62 -0.97 4.99
CA LEU A 216 4.17 -0.92 4.84
C LEU A 216 3.52 -2.28 5.04
N GLU A 217 2.21 -2.26 5.29
CA GLU A 217 1.35 -3.44 5.22
C GLU A 217 0.43 -3.33 3.99
N ALA A 218 0.54 -4.28 3.06
CA ALA A 218 -0.36 -4.37 1.92
C ALA A 218 -1.60 -5.21 2.28
N GLY A 219 -2.79 -4.61 2.25
CA GLY A 219 -4.05 -5.27 2.61
C GLY A 219 -4.70 -6.12 1.52
N SER A 220 -4.14 -6.13 0.30
CA SER A 220 -4.66 -6.90 -0.83
C SER A 220 -3.55 -7.33 -1.79
N GLU A 221 -3.79 -8.39 -2.57
CA GLU A 221 -2.83 -8.86 -3.59
C GLU A 221 -2.53 -7.77 -4.63
N ARG A 222 -3.55 -6.96 -4.99
CA ARG A 222 -3.39 -5.83 -5.89
C ARG A 222 -2.44 -4.78 -5.30
N ALA A 223 -2.66 -4.38 -4.05
CA ALA A 223 -1.78 -3.42 -3.38
C ALA A 223 -0.35 -3.96 -3.28
N ARG A 224 -0.19 -5.24 -2.92
CA ARG A 224 1.09 -5.94 -2.89
C ARG A 224 1.83 -5.86 -4.22
N ALA A 225 1.13 -6.15 -5.33
CA ALA A 225 1.73 -6.09 -6.67
C ALA A 225 2.16 -4.66 -7.05
N VAL A 226 1.38 -3.64 -6.69
CA VAL A 226 1.74 -2.24 -6.90
C VAL A 226 3.02 -1.88 -6.13
N TYR A 227 3.11 -2.23 -4.84
CA TYR A 227 4.30 -1.92 -4.05
C TYR A 227 5.53 -2.72 -4.53
N ALA A 228 5.35 -3.98 -4.93
CA ALA A 228 6.41 -4.78 -5.53
C ALA A 228 6.96 -4.14 -6.82
N HIS A 229 6.07 -3.59 -7.68
CA HIS A 229 6.49 -2.84 -8.87
C HIS A 229 7.38 -1.63 -8.54
N PHE A 230 7.16 -0.98 -7.39
CA PHE A 230 8.01 0.12 -6.92
C PHE A 230 9.24 -0.33 -6.12
N GLY A 231 9.49 -1.64 -6.03
CA GLY A 231 10.70 -2.22 -5.45
C GLY A 231 10.60 -2.61 -3.98
N PHE A 232 9.42 -2.53 -3.36
CA PHE A 232 9.22 -3.13 -2.04
C PHE A 232 9.35 -4.65 -2.12
N ARG A 233 10.02 -5.24 -1.14
CA ARG A 233 10.12 -6.70 -0.98
C ARG A 233 9.10 -7.18 0.04
N GLU A 234 8.38 -8.24 -0.30
CA GLU A 234 7.59 -8.99 0.68
C GLU A 234 8.55 -9.70 1.64
N VAL A 235 8.33 -9.52 2.94
CA VAL A 235 9.15 -10.16 3.98
C VAL A 235 8.33 -10.99 4.97
N GLY A 236 7.02 -10.86 4.97
CA GLY A 236 6.14 -11.71 5.76
C GLY A 236 4.69 -11.58 5.35
N VAL A 237 3.90 -12.57 5.72
CA VAL A 237 2.45 -12.62 5.51
C VAL A 237 1.78 -13.10 6.79
N TRP A 238 0.66 -12.49 7.14
CA TRP A 238 -0.22 -12.96 8.20
C TRP A 238 -1.67 -12.87 7.76
N GLU A 239 -2.53 -13.59 8.47
CA GLU A 239 -3.94 -13.68 8.14
C GLU A 239 -4.79 -13.44 9.38
N VAL A 240 -5.80 -12.60 9.24
CA VAL A 240 -6.83 -12.36 10.27
C VAL A 240 -8.16 -12.70 9.64
N ARG A 241 -8.84 -13.70 10.20
CA ARG A 241 -10.20 -14.10 9.77
C ARG A 241 -10.34 -14.31 8.25
N GLY A 242 -9.37 -14.99 7.63
CA GLY A 242 -9.36 -15.26 6.19
C GLY A 242 -8.78 -14.15 5.31
N ILE A 243 -8.47 -12.98 5.87
CA ILE A 243 -7.91 -11.85 5.11
C ILE A 243 -6.40 -11.80 5.31
N LYS A 244 -5.65 -11.98 4.20
CA LYS A 244 -4.20 -11.92 4.18
C LYS A 244 -3.69 -10.49 4.12
N THR A 245 -2.57 -10.24 4.79
CA THR A 245 -1.85 -8.97 4.74
C THR A 245 -0.36 -9.25 4.62
N TRP A 246 0.32 -8.47 3.78
CA TRP A 246 1.75 -8.65 3.49
C TRP A 246 2.57 -7.52 4.07
N GLY A 247 3.57 -7.85 4.86
CA GLY A 247 4.57 -6.90 5.34
C GLY A 247 5.61 -6.70 4.26
N MET A 248 5.82 -5.45 3.85
CA MET A 248 6.74 -5.12 2.77
C MET A 248 7.75 -4.07 3.21
N ILE A 249 9.01 -4.23 2.77
CA ILE A 249 10.12 -3.36 3.14
C ILE A 249 10.89 -2.86 1.90
N TYR A 250 11.38 -1.63 1.99
CA TYR A 250 12.29 -1.03 1.01
C TYR A 250 13.50 -0.39 1.71
N THR A 251 14.68 -0.59 1.14
CA THR A 251 15.97 -0.22 1.76
C THR A 251 16.88 0.60 0.82
N GLY A 252 16.38 1.08 -0.33
CA GLY A 252 17.14 1.89 -1.28
C GLY A 252 18.17 1.13 -2.13
N LYS A 253 18.64 -0.03 -1.67
CA LYS A 253 19.51 -0.96 -2.41
C LYS A 253 18.95 -2.38 -2.32
N PRO A 254 19.01 -3.19 -3.40
CA PRO A 254 18.82 -4.62 -3.26
C PRO A 254 19.91 -5.12 -2.30
N GLU A 255 19.51 -5.73 -1.18
CA GLU A 255 20.45 -6.44 -0.30
C GLU A 255 21.24 -7.41 -1.19
N ARG A 256 22.57 -7.26 -1.24
CA ARG A 256 23.41 -8.32 -1.80
C ARG A 256 23.06 -9.56 -0.99
N GLN A 257 22.49 -10.58 -1.64
CA GLN A 257 22.47 -11.92 -1.06
C GLN A 257 23.91 -12.21 -0.64
N GLU A 258 24.14 -12.34 0.66
CA GLU A 258 25.38 -12.91 1.16
C GLU A 258 25.50 -14.27 0.50
N ARG A 259 26.34 -14.35 -0.54
CA ARG A 259 26.78 -15.63 -1.07
C ARG A 259 27.48 -16.29 0.10
N GLN A 260 26.82 -17.28 0.70
CA GLN A 260 27.50 -18.26 1.53
C GLN A 260 28.57 -18.88 0.64
N PHE A 261 29.83 -18.46 0.86
CA PHE A 261 30.96 -19.19 0.35
C PHE A 261 31.09 -20.44 1.25
N PRO A 262 30.97 -21.65 0.72
CA PRO A 262 31.36 -22.82 1.47
C PRO A 262 32.89 -22.75 1.63
N GLY A 263 33.33 -22.70 2.89
CA GLY A 263 34.71 -23.02 3.27
C GLY A 263 34.92 -24.53 3.31
#